data_AF-A0A951NGZ8-F1
#
_entry.id   AF-A0A951NGZ8-F1
#
_cell.length_a   1.000
_cell.length_b   1.000
_cell.length_c   1.000
_cell.angle_alpha   90.00
_cell.angle_beta   90.00
_cell.angle_gamma   90.00
#
_symmetry.space_group_name_H-M   'P 1'
#
loop_
_entity.id
_entity.type
_entity.pdbx_description
1 polymer ?
#
loop_
_entity_poly.entity_id
_entity_poly.type
_entity_poly.pdbx_seq_one_letter_code
_entity_poly.pdbx_strand_id
1 'polypeptide(L)' 'MTSVGGDEPPSALEGFLGDTEFTIDMSDTPYVVHGCGSRLDTQVRFHEKQDASGHDIRVWHVTQVDHGFVAEHVAAF' A
#
# COMPACT_ATOMS: atom_id res chain seq x y z
N MET A 1 -8.96 -7.52 1.93
CA MET A 1 -8.95 -6.07 2.19
C MET A 1 -8.48 -5.86 3.62
N THR A 2 -7.40 -5.10 3.80
CA THR A 2 -6.71 -4.88 5.07
C THR A 2 -6.58 -3.37 5.30
N SER A 3 -6.80 -2.89 6.51
CA SER A 3 -6.65 -1.46 6.82
C SER A 3 -5.19 -1.02 6.68
N VAL A 4 -4.97 0.16 6.12
CA VAL A 4 -3.68 0.85 6.20
C VAL A 4 -3.61 1.55 7.56
N GLY A 5 -2.62 1.19 8.35
CA GLY A 5 -2.36 1.72 9.69
C GLY A 5 -1.08 2.56 9.75
N GLY A 6 -0.72 2.99 10.96
CA GLY A 6 0.42 3.85 11.26
C GLY A 6 0.04 5.03 12.14
N ASP A 7 1.03 5.66 12.79
CA ASP A 7 0.83 6.83 13.66
C ASP A 7 0.31 8.03 12.86
N GLU A 8 0.74 8.17 11.60
CA GLU A 8 0.32 9.22 10.67
C GLU A 8 0.10 8.65 9.26
N PRO A 9 -1.07 8.05 8.96
CA PRO A 9 -1.37 7.63 7.60
C PRO A 9 -1.48 8.85 6.67
N PRO A 10 -1.15 8.72 5.37
CA PRO A 10 -1.33 9.79 4.40
C PRO A 10 -2.75 10.36 4.43
N SER A 11 -2.94 11.66 4.22
CA SER A 11 -4.28 12.28 4.17
C SER A 11 -5.00 12.10 2.82
N ALA A 12 -4.28 11.65 1.79
CA ALA A 12 -4.78 11.44 0.44
C ALA A 12 -4.00 10.33 -0.28
N LEU A 13 -4.57 9.81 -1.38
CA LEU A 13 -3.94 8.76 -2.19
C LEU A 13 -2.59 9.18 -2.78
N GLU A 14 -2.33 10.47 -2.94
CA GLU A 14 -1.05 10.99 -3.41
C GLU A 14 0.13 10.63 -2.50
N GLY A 15 -0.09 10.38 -1.21
CA GLY A 15 0.97 9.95 -0.30
C GLY A 15 1.45 8.51 -0.50
N PHE A 16 0.75 7.74 -1.35
CA PHE A 16 1.16 6.40 -1.75
C PHE A 16 1.85 6.38 -3.12
N LEU A 17 2.07 7.53 -3.77
CA LEU A 17 2.68 7.60 -5.10
C LEU A 17 4.22 7.67 -5.03
N GLY A 18 4.88 7.08 -6.02
CA GLY A 18 6.34 6.99 -6.07
C GLY A 18 6.89 5.98 -5.06
N ASP A 19 8.21 6.04 -4.83
CA ASP A 19 8.88 5.21 -3.83
C ASP A 19 8.53 5.70 -2.41
N THR A 20 7.79 4.87 -1.69
CA THR A 20 7.30 5.17 -0.33
C THR A 20 7.05 3.87 0.44
N GLU A 21 6.59 4.00 1.68
CA GLU A 21 6.20 2.88 2.52
C GLU A 21 4.92 3.19 3.29
N PHE A 22 4.17 2.14 3.62
CA PHE A 22 3.01 2.24 4.50
C PHE A 22 2.85 0.97 5.31
N THR A 23 2.15 1.06 6.44
CA THR A 23 1.89 -0.10 7.29
C THR A 23 0.47 -0.59 7.05
N ILE A 24 0.26 -1.91 7.04
CA ILE A 24 -1.05 -2.53 7.06
C ILE A 24 -1.26 -3.30 8.35
N ASP A 25 -2.47 -3.22 8.88
CA ASP A 25 -2.84 -3.90 10.11
C ASP A 25 -3.21 -5.35 9.81
N MET A 26 -2.24 -6.26 9.97
CA MET A 26 -2.49 -7.70 9.90
C MET A 26 -2.86 -8.23 11.30
N SER A 27 -3.63 -9.32 11.36
CA SER A 27 -4.30 -9.82 12.58
C SER A 27 -3.39 -9.96 13.81
N ASP A 28 -2.11 -10.24 13.63
CA ASP A 28 -1.17 -10.51 14.74
C ASP A 28 -0.04 -9.49 14.86
N THR A 29 0.36 -8.80 13.79
CA THR A 29 1.48 -7.85 13.80
C THR A 29 1.35 -6.87 12.62
N PRO A 30 1.60 -5.56 12.81
CA PRO A 30 1.66 -4.62 11.70
C PRO A 30 2.69 -5.06 10.66
N TYR A 31 2.33 -4.96 9.38
CA TYR A 31 3.20 -5.33 8.27
C TYR A 31 3.57 -4.08 7.48
N VAL A 32 4.87 -3.82 7.33
CA VAL A 32 5.36 -2.68 6.57
C VAL A 32 5.53 -3.07 5.11
N VAL A 33 4.87 -2.33 4.23
CA VAL A 33 4.91 -2.47 2.78
C VAL A 33 5.80 -1.36 2.24
N HIS A 34 6.98 -1.70 1.71
CA HIS A 34 7.85 -0.75 1.02
C HIS A 34 7.80 -1.01 -0.49
N GLY A 35 7.81 0.04 -1.30
CA GLY A 35 7.77 -0.13 -2.75
C GLY A 35 7.38 1.12 -3.51
N CYS A 36 6.84 0.93 -4.71
CA CYS A 36 6.52 2.03 -5.62
C CYS A 36 5.03 2.04 -6.01
N GLY A 37 4.35 3.14 -5.70
CA GLY A 37 2.95 3.33 -6.06
C GLY A 37 2.75 4.16 -7.32
N SER A 38 1.73 3.77 -8.08
CA SER A 38 1.31 4.41 -9.32
C SER A 38 -0.21 4.63 -9.31
N ARG A 39 -0.66 5.75 -9.86
CA ARG A 39 -2.09 6.06 -9.94
C ARG A 39 -2.79 5.05 -10.86
N LEU A 40 -3.91 4.50 -10.40
CA LEU A 40 -4.79 3.64 -11.17
C LEU A 40 -6.23 4.13 -10.98
N ASP A 41 -6.71 4.97 -11.89
CA ASP A 41 -8.04 5.61 -11.81
C ASP A 41 -8.30 6.26 -10.44
N THR A 42 -9.20 5.68 -9.63
CA THR A 42 -9.58 6.15 -8.31
C THR A 42 -8.75 5.56 -7.17
N GLN A 43 -7.84 4.63 -7.45
CA GLN A 43 -6.99 3.92 -6.49
C GLN A 43 -5.48 4.11 -6.79
N VAL A 44 -4.63 3.51 -5.98
CA VAL A 44 -3.19 3.38 -6.22
C VAL A 44 -2.85 1.91 -6.39
N ARG A 45 -2.13 1.60 -7.47
CA ARG A 45 -1.48 0.31 -7.66
C ARG A 45 -0.06 0.41 -7.11
N PHE A 46 0.19 -0.34 -6.04
CA PHE A 46 1.43 -0.32 -5.31
C PHE A 46 2.20 -1.62 -5.51
N HIS A 47 3.43 -1.52 -5.99
CA HIS A 47 4.32 -2.67 -6.19
C HIS A 47 5.23 -2.76 -4.98
N GLU A 48 4.97 -3.72 -4.11
CA GLU A 48 5.83 -4.02 -2.97
C GLU A 48 7.14 -4.63 -3.47
N LYS A 49 8.24 -4.14 -2.94
CA LYS A 49 9.59 -4.59 -3.27
C LYS A 49 10.20 -5.31 -2.07
N GLN A 50 10.96 -6.36 -2.35
CA GLN A 50 11.70 -7.07 -1.30
C GLN A 50 12.73 -6.16 -0.60
N ASP A 51 13.30 -5.22 -1.36
CA ASP A 51 14.34 -4.27 -0.93
C ASP A 51 14.31 -3.02 -1.85
N ALA A 52 15.07 -1.96 -1.52
CA ALA A 52 15.06 -0.68 -2.24
C ALA A 52 15.39 -0.76 -3.75
N SER A 53 16.05 -1.82 -4.20
CA SER A 53 16.34 -2.10 -5.62
C SER A 53 15.66 -3.39 -6.10
N GLY A 54 14.83 -4.00 -5.26
CA GLY A 54 14.36 -5.37 -5.38
C GLY A 54 13.25 -5.57 -6.41
N HIS A 55 13.07 -6.85 -6.75
CA HIS A 55 11.96 -7.32 -7.56
C HIS A 55 10.63 -7.04 -6.88
N ASP A 56 9.60 -6.80 -7.69
CA ASP A 56 8.24 -6.69 -7.18
C ASP A 56 7.81 -8.08 -6.67
N ILE A 57 7.58 -8.19 -5.37
CA ILE A 57 7.19 -9.44 -4.71
C ILE A 57 5.67 -9.55 -4.56
N ARG A 58 4.98 -8.41 -4.60
CA ARG A 58 3.54 -8.34 -4.37
C ARG A 58 2.95 -7.07 -4.98
N VAL A 59 1.69 -7.12 -5.38
CA VAL A 59 0.94 -5.94 -5.84
C VAL A 59 -0.23 -5.68 -4.88
N TRP A 60 -0.38 -4.43 -4.48
CA TRP A 60 -1.47 -3.95 -3.64
C TRP A 60 -2.30 -2.92 -4.38
N HIS A 61 -3.61 -2.96 -4.18
CA HIS A 61 -4.52 -1.88 -4.53
C HIS A 61 -4.88 -1.12 -3.27
N VAL A 62 -4.48 0.15 -3.19
CA VAL A 62 -4.80 1.05 -2.08
C VAL A 62 -5.97 1.93 -2.50
N THR A 63 -7.07 1.82 -1.77
CA THR A 63 -8.31 2.58 -2.00
C THR A 63 -8.61 3.45 -0.79
N GLN A 64 -9.02 4.69 -1.04
CA GLN A 64 -9.51 5.58 0.02
C GLN A 64 -10.94 5.20 0.40
N VAL A 65 -11.20 5.14 1.70
CA VAL A 65 -12.52 4.92 2.30
C VAL A 65 -12.81 6.06 3.30
N ASP A 66 -14.03 6.14 3.83
CA ASP A 66 -14.51 7.29 4.62
C ASP A 66 -13.57 7.72 5.77
N HIS A 67 -12.88 6.76 6.41
CA HIS A 67 -12.01 7.00 7.56
C HIS A 67 -10.58 6.48 7.38
N GLY A 68 -10.06 6.43 6.15
CA GLY A 68 -8.67 6.06 5.90
C GLY A 68 -8.47 5.34 4.58
N PHE A 69 -7.61 4.32 4.59
CA PHE A 69 -7.27 3.57 3.40
C PHE A 69 -7.32 2.08 3.67
N VAL A 70 -7.63 1.33 2.63
CA VAL A 70 -7.62 -0.11 2.63
C VAL A 70 -6.71 -0.60 1.52
N ALA A 71 -5.86 -1.56 1.84
CA ALA A 71 -5.00 -2.26 0.92
C ALA A 71 -5.59 -3.65 0.61
N GLU A 72 -5.67 -3.98 -0.66
CA GLU A 72 -6.03 -5.32 -1.12
C GLU A 72 -4.86 -5.94 -1.88
N HIS A 73 -4.45 -7.14 -1.48
CA HIS A 73 -3.48 -7.91 -2.23
C HIS A 73 -4.11 -8.41 -3.53
N VAL A 74 -3.56 -8.00 -4.67
CA VAL A 74 -3.94 -8.52 -5.97
C VAL A 74 -2.96 -9.63 -6.32
N ALA A 75 -3.44 -10.88 -6.34
CA ALA A 75 -2.68 -11.96 -6.93
C ALA A 75 -2.47 -11.64 -8.41
N ALA A 76 -1.29 -11.15 -8.76
CA ALA A 76 -0.90 -11.07 -10.16
C ALA A 76 -0.76 -12.51 -10.69
N PHE A 77 -1.39 -12.76 -11.83
CA PHE A 77 -1.53 -14.06 -12.50
C PHE A 77 -0.20 -14.79 -12.76
#